data_AF-A0A9D7FPH9-F1
#
_entry.id   AF-A0A9D7FPH9-F1
#
_cell.length_a   1.000
_cell.length_b   1.000
_cell.length_c   1.000
_cell.angle_alpha   90.00
_cell.angle_beta   90.00
_cell.angle_gamma   90.00
#
_symmetry.space_group_name_H-M   'P 1'
#
loop_
_entity.id
_entity.type
_entity.pdbx_description
1 polymer ?
#
loop_
_entity_poly.entity_id
_entity_poly.type
_entity_poly.pdbx_seq_one_letter_code
_entity_poly.pdbx_strand_id
1 'polypeptide(L)'
;MEGVDAVAVNPEGVTHHAHHLVLFHYESEKFDGLDRNEFCKACRAEGIPVGEGYVPIYRQGSVSEFSNWNYIKPVLEQRGIDYSKEMCPVAERISGSEGFWIHMGVLLGSKSDMEAIAEGFEKIRRNASLLKNQ
;
A
#
# COMPACT_ATOMS: atom_id res chain seq x y z
N MET A 1 -3.41 7.97 13.34
CA MET A 1 -4.81 8.09 13.82
C MET A 1 -5.32 6.68 14.03
N GLU A 2 -6.42 6.46 14.75
CA GLU A 2 -6.84 5.08 15.02
C GLU A 2 -7.09 4.31 13.71
N GLY A 3 -6.35 3.22 13.51
CA GLY A 3 -6.44 2.33 12.34
C GLY A 3 -5.72 2.80 11.08
N VAL A 4 -5.04 3.96 11.11
CA VAL A 4 -4.12 4.42 10.06
C VAL A 4 -2.88 5.00 10.70
N ASP A 5 -1.79 4.25 10.61
CA ASP A 5 -0.51 4.62 11.21
C ASP A 5 0.59 4.70 10.17
N ALA A 6 1.32 5.82 10.15
CA ALA A 6 2.49 5.95 9.31
C ALA A 6 3.58 4.98 9.78
N VAL A 7 4.19 4.28 8.84
CA VAL A 7 5.32 3.38 9.13
C VAL A 7 6.44 4.20 9.75
N ALA A 8 6.87 3.81 10.94
CA ALA A 8 7.95 4.49 11.64
C ALA A 8 9.23 4.42 10.80
N VAL A 9 9.80 5.59 10.55
CA VAL A 9 11.04 5.74 9.80
C VAL A 9 12.14 6.10 10.79
N ASN A 10 12.66 5.11 11.51
CA ASN A 10 13.80 5.36 12.37
C ASN A 10 14.69 4.12 12.60
N PRO A 11 15.34 3.59 11.55
CA PRO A 11 16.47 2.69 11.75
C PRO A 11 17.58 3.42 12.52
N GLU A 12 18.29 2.71 13.39
CA GLU A 12 19.43 3.24 14.13
C GLU A 12 20.45 3.90 13.18
N GLY A 13 20.86 5.14 13.49
CA GLY A 13 21.85 5.89 12.71
C GLY A 13 21.30 6.73 11.55
N VAL A 14 19.99 6.72 11.27
CA VAL A 14 19.40 7.61 10.25
C VAL A 14 19.24 9.03 10.81
N THR A 15 19.96 10.00 10.25
CA THR A 15 19.87 11.42 10.64
C THR A 15 18.95 12.24 9.76
N HIS A 16 18.72 11.80 8.52
CA HIS A 16 17.81 12.40 7.55
C HIS A 16 17.18 11.29 6.72
N HIS A 17 15.88 11.39 6.45
CA HIS A 17 15.17 10.42 5.64
C HIS A 17 14.50 11.08 4.42
N ALA A 18 14.68 10.48 3.25
CA ALA A 18 14.02 10.92 2.03
C ALA A 18 12.62 10.32 1.95
N HIS A 19 11.59 11.18 1.96
CA HIS A 19 10.19 10.73 1.92
C HIS A 19 9.68 10.62 0.47
N HIS A 20 10.24 9.71 -0.33
CA HIS A 20 9.69 9.43 -1.67
C HIS A 20 8.24 8.93 -1.60
N LEU A 21 7.98 8.04 -0.64
CA LEU A 21 6.66 7.56 -0.24
C LEU A 21 6.56 7.65 1.28
N VAL A 22 5.41 8.07 1.79
CA VAL A 22 5.02 7.84 3.18
C VAL A 22 4.12 6.63 3.19
N LEU A 23 4.61 5.57 3.80
CA LEU A 23 3.90 4.30 3.92
C LEU A 23 2.99 4.34 5.14
N PHE A 24 1.81 3.73 5.03
CA PHE A 24 0.84 3.61 6.09
C PHE A 24 0.41 2.15 6.26
N HIS A 25 0.18 1.76 7.51
CA HIS A 25 -0.57 0.57 7.89
C HIS A 25 -2.05 0.92 8.06
N TYR A 26 -2.91 0.07 7.54
CA TYR A 26 -4.36 0.15 7.58
C TYR A 26 -4.93 -1.03 8.36
N GLU A 27 -5.73 -0.75 9.38
CA GLU A 27 -6.44 -1.75 10.18
C GLU A 27 -7.92 -1.73 9.83
N SER A 28 -8.36 -2.67 8.99
CA SER A 28 -9.74 -2.72 8.49
C SER A 28 -10.79 -2.73 9.61
N GLU A 29 -10.47 -3.36 10.73
CA GLU A 29 -11.32 -3.51 11.92
C GLU A 29 -11.69 -2.16 12.54
N LYS A 30 -10.83 -1.15 12.39
CA LYS A 30 -11.07 0.22 12.86
C LYS A 30 -11.96 1.04 11.92
N PHE A 31 -12.28 0.47 10.75
CA PHE A 31 -13.13 1.02 9.69
C PHE A 31 -14.34 0.10 9.45
N ASP A 32 -14.91 -0.46 10.51
CA ASP A 32 -16.01 -1.43 10.47
C ASP A 32 -15.71 -2.70 9.65
N GLY A 33 -14.47 -2.95 9.21
CA GLY A 33 -14.06 -4.00 8.28
C GLY A 33 -14.16 -3.58 6.81
N LEU A 34 -13.99 -2.29 6.49
CA LEU A 34 -13.92 -1.79 5.11
C LEU A 34 -12.66 -2.31 4.41
N ASP A 35 -12.79 -2.69 3.14
CA ASP A 35 -11.62 -3.09 2.35
C ASP A 35 -10.67 -1.91 2.13
N ARG A 36 -9.37 -2.18 2.17
CA ARG A 36 -8.30 -1.19 2.02
C ARG A 36 -8.32 -0.49 0.65
N ASN A 37 -8.73 -1.18 -0.43
CA ASN A 37 -8.90 -0.55 -1.74
C ASN A 37 -10.10 0.39 -1.76
N GLU A 38 -11.22 0.01 -1.13
CA GLU A 38 -12.38 0.89 -1.00
C GLU A 38 -12.07 2.11 -0.12
N PHE A 39 -11.28 1.93 0.94
CA PHE A 39 -10.71 3.05 1.70
C PHE A 39 -9.89 3.98 0.79
N CYS A 40 -8.94 3.44 0.00
CA CYS A 40 -8.12 4.26 -0.90
C CYS A 40 -8.94 4.99 -1.97
N LYS A 41 -9.98 4.34 -2.50
CA LYS A 41 -10.94 4.95 -3.43
C LYS A 41 -11.72 6.08 -2.77
N ALA A 42 -12.18 5.90 -1.53
CA ALA A 42 -12.84 6.94 -0.74
C ALA A 42 -11.89 8.12 -0.45
N CYS A 43 -10.62 7.86 -0.12
CA CYS A 43 -9.60 8.90 0.03
C CYS A 43 -9.46 9.73 -1.25
N ARG A 44 -9.36 9.07 -2.41
CA ARG A 44 -9.29 9.76 -3.70
C ARG A 44 -10.55 10.58 -4.00
N ALA A 45 -11.73 10.11 -3.58
CA ALA A 45 -12.99 10.86 -3.72
C ALA A 45 -13.04 12.10 -2.80
N GLU A 46 -12.41 12.06 -1.63
CA GLU A 46 -12.20 13.22 -0.75
C GLU A 46 -11.06 14.14 -1.22
N GLY A 47 -10.41 13.84 -2.35
CA GLY A 47 -9.32 14.63 -2.91
C GLY A 47 -7.94 14.32 -2.30
N ILE A 48 -7.82 13.24 -1.53
CA ILE A 48 -6.55 12.79 -0.93
C ILE A 48 -5.86 11.82 -1.89
N PRO A 49 -4.71 12.19 -2.50
CA PRO A 49 -4.03 11.33 -3.46
C PRO A 49 -3.22 10.24 -2.73
N VAL A 50 -3.85 9.09 -2.54
CA VAL A 50 -3.23 7.86 -2.02
C VAL A 50 -3.03 6.84 -3.14
N GLY A 51 -2.03 5.96 -2.98
CA GLY A 51 -1.79 4.80 -3.83
C GLY A 51 -1.91 3.50 -3.05
N GLU A 52 -2.40 2.46 -3.73
CA GLU A 52 -2.79 1.20 -3.12
C GLU A 52 -1.63 0.31 -2.63
N GLY A 53 -0.39 0.63 -2.98
CA GLY A 53 0.74 -0.25 -2.69
C GLY A 53 1.28 -0.96 -3.93
N TYR A 54 2.32 -1.75 -3.71
CA TYR A 54 2.82 -2.70 -4.71
C TYR A 54 2.18 -4.06 -4.48
N VAL A 55 2.00 -4.82 -5.55
CA VAL A 55 1.76 -6.27 -5.45
C VAL A 55 3.10 -7.00 -5.31
N PRO A 56 3.16 -8.17 -4.63
CA PRO A 56 4.39 -8.94 -4.51
C PRO A 56 4.92 -9.29 -5.89
N ILE A 57 6.23 -9.16 -6.10
CA ILE A 57 6.81 -9.23 -7.45
C ILE A 57 6.49 -10.56 -8.15
N TYR A 58 6.49 -11.66 -7.42
CA TYR A 58 6.16 -13.00 -7.95
C TYR A 58 4.67 -13.18 -8.31
N ARG A 59 3.80 -12.24 -7.89
CA ARG A 59 2.38 -12.17 -8.30
C ARG A 59 2.15 -11.21 -9.48
N GLN A 60 3.17 -10.47 -9.93
CA GLN A 60 3.01 -9.59 -11.10
C GLN A 60 2.85 -10.42 -12.38
N GLY A 61 1.85 -10.07 -13.20
CA GLY A 61 1.60 -10.76 -14.47
C GLY A 61 2.80 -10.72 -15.41
N SER A 62 3.54 -9.60 -15.42
CA SER A 62 4.78 -9.45 -16.21
C SER A 62 5.86 -10.45 -15.80
N VAL A 63 5.99 -10.78 -14.51
CA VAL A 63 6.95 -11.78 -14.02
C VAL A 63 6.50 -13.19 -14.42
N SER A 64 5.20 -13.47 -14.34
CA SER A 64 4.64 -14.74 -14.80
C SER A 64 4.86 -14.95 -16.31
N GLU A 65 4.71 -13.88 -17.10
CA GLU A 65 4.96 -13.91 -18.55
C GLU A 65 6.45 -14.06 -18.86
N PHE A 66 7.28 -13.20 -18.28
CA PHE A 66 8.75 -13.20 -18.42
C PHE A 66 9.36 -14.57 -18.08
N SER A 67 8.85 -15.22 -17.04
CA SER A 67 9.34 -16.53 -16.61
C SER A 67 9.11 -17.64 -17.64
N ASN A 68 8.19 -17.44 -18.58
CA ASN A 68 7.89 -18.38 -19.66
C ASN A 68 8.60 -18.07 -20.98
N TRP A 69 9.37 -16.97 -21.06
CA TRP A 69 10.09 -16.60 -22.27
C TRP A 69 11.17 -17.64 -22.61
N ASN A 70 11.30 -17.99 -23.90
CA ASN A 70 12.16 -19.10 -24.37
C ASN A 70 13.63 -19.01 -23.93
N TYR A 71 14.18 -17.82 -23.78
CA TYR A 71 15.56 -17.59 -23.34
C TYR A 71 15.71 -17.43 -21.82
N ILE A 72 14.61 -17.20 -21.10
CA ILE A 72 14.59 -17.02 -19.64
C ILE A 72 14.26 -18.33 -18.93
N LYS A 73 13.24 -19.04 -19.41
CA LYS A 73 12.76 -20.27 -18.79
C LYS A 73 13.87 -21.30 -18.53
N PRO A 74 14.77 -21.63 -19.48
CA PRO A 74 15.86 -22.57 -19.22
C PRO A 74 16.83 -22.08 -18.13
N VAL A 75 17.06 -20.77 -18.05
CA VAL A 75 17.94 -20.17 -17.04
C VAL A 75 17.31 -20.26 -15.65
N LEU A 76 16.00 -20.01 -15.54
CA LEU A 76 15.26 -20.16 -14.28
C LEU A 76 15.21 -21.62 -13.84
N GLU A 77 14.91 -22.55 -14.76
CA GLU A 77 14.87 -23.99 -14.49
C GLU A 77 16.25 -24.51 -14.05
N GLN A 78 17.33 -24.12 -14.74
CA GLN A 78 18.70 -24.49 -14.35
C GLN A 78 19.06 -23.97 -12.95
N ARG A 79 18.52 -22.81 -12.56
CA ARG A 79 18.70 -22.22 -11.22
C ARG A 79 17.71 -22.74 -10.19
N GLY A 80 16.75 -23.59 -10.58
CA GLY A 80 15.70 -24.09 -9.69
C GLY A 80 14.72 -23.01 -9.22
N ILE A 81 14.57 -21.92 -9.96
CA ILE A 81 13.69 -20.79 -9.60
C ILE A 81 12.31 -20.99 -10.24
N ASP A 82 11.27 -20.97 -9.41
CA ASP A 82 9.87 -21.02 -9.85
C ASP A 82 9.04 -20.01 -9.04
N TYR A 83 8.85 -18.82 -9.62
CA TYR A 83 8.11 -17.73 -8.97
C TYR A 83 6.66 -18.09 -8.63
N SER A 84 6.06 -19.10 -9.29
CA SER A 84 4.70 -19.54 -8.98
C SER A 84 4.59 -20.24 -7.63
N LYS A 85 5.70 -20.72 -7.08
CA LYS A 85 5.78 -21.40 -5.78
C LYS A 85 6.18 -20.47 -4.63
N GLU A 86 6.57 -19.24 -4.93
CA GLU A 86 6.99 -18.28 -3.91
C GLU A 86 5.80 -17.83 -3.07
N MET A 87 6.00 -17.82 -1.75
CA MET A 87 4.99 -17.40 -0.78
C MET A 87 5.65 -16.55 0.30
N CYS A 88 5.30 -15.26 0.35
CA CYS A 88 5.75 -14.34 1.37
C CYS A 88 4.53 -13.73 2.09
N PRO A 89 4.00 -14.40 3.14
CA PRO A 89 2.72 -14.04 3.75
C PRO A 89 2.64 -12.58 4.23
N VAL A 90 3.75 -12.04 4.73
CA VAL A 90 3.82 -10.64 5.15
C VAL A 90 3.70 -9.70 3.95
N ALA A 91 4.41 -9.98 2.85
CA ALA A 91 4.31 -9.17 1.64
C ALA A 91 2.89 -9.25 1.04
N GLU A 92 2.28 -10.44 1.02
CA GLU A 92 0.91 -10.64 0.56
C GLU A 92 -0.10 -9.87 1.40
N ARG A 93 0.06 -9.86 2.72
CA ARG A 93 -0.83 -9.13 3.63
C ARG A 93 -0.70 -7.61 3.49
N ILE A 94 0.53 -7.09 3.45
CA ILE A 94 0.78 -5.66 3.25
C ILE A 94 0.27 -5.20 1.89
N SER A 95 0.57 -5.91 0.82
CA SER A 95 0.10 -5.56 -0.52
C SER A 95 -1.40 -5.70 -0.73
N GLY A 96 -2.01 -6.70 -0.09
CA GLY A 96 -3.42 -7.03 -0.28
C GLY A 96 -4.37 -6.18 0.55
N SER A 97 -4.08 -6.01 1.84
CA SER A 97 -5.08 -5.52 2.81
C SER A 97 -4.58 -4.48 3.80
N GLU A 98 -3.28 -4.34 4.04
CA GLU A 98 -2.78 -3.49 5.14
C GLU A 98 -1.99 -2.26 4.69
N GLY A 99 -1.43 -2.25 3.47
CA GLY A 99 -0.48 -1.22 3.03
C GLY A 99 -1.07 -0.20 2.07
N PHE A 100 -0.77 1.07 2.28
CA PHE A 100 -0.96 2.10 1.26
C PHE A 100 0.08 3.20 1.42
N TRP A 101 0.14 4.14 0.48
CA TRP A 101 1.07 5.26 0.59
C TRP A 101 0.50 6.58 0.11
N ILE A 102 1.19 7.63 0.52
CA ILE A 102 1.10 8.97 -0.06
C ILE A 102 2.44 9.29 -0.74
N HIS A 103 2.39 9.85 -1.95
CA HIS A 103 3.59 10.23 -2.69
C HIS A 103 4.19 11.55 -2.18
N MET A 104 5.51 11.72 -2.28
CA MET A 104 6.26 12.86 -1.74
C MET A 104 5.68 14.25 -2.05
N GLY A 105 5.07 14.42 -3.22
CA GLY A 105 4.54 15.71 -3.68
C GLY A 105 3.47 16.28 -2.74
N VAL A 106 2.75 15.41 -2.01
CA VAL A 106 1.75 15.81 -1.03
C VAL A 106 2.40 16.50 0.18
N LEU A 107 3.58 16.04 0.59
CA LEU A 107 4.31 16.60 1.72
C LEU A 107 4.87 18.01 1.46
N LEU A 108 4.82 18.47 0.21
CA LEU A 108 5.18 19.84 -0.16
C LEU A 108 4.03 20.83 0.09
N GLY A 109 2.87 20.34 0.53
CA GLY A 109 1.74 21.15 0.95
C GLY A 109 1.99 21.90 2.27
N SER A 110 1.02 22.73 2.62
CA SER A 110 0.98 23.44 3.90
C SER A 110 0.59 22.52 5.05
N LYS A 111 0.78 22.99 6.29
CA LYS A 111 0.30 22.30 7.49
C LYS A 111 -1.22 22.06 7.45
N SER A 112 -1.98 23.05 6.95
CA SER A 112 -3.44 22.92 6.78
C SER A 112 -3.81 21.85 5.76
N ASP A 113 -3.01 21.65 4.72
CA ASP A 113 -3.24 20.54 3.78
C ASP A 113 -3.05 19.19 4.48
N MET A 114 -2.05 19.07 5.37
CA MET A 114 -1.84 17.83 6.13
C MET A 114 -2.96 17.58 7.13
N GLU A 115 -3.49 18.63 7.75
CA GLU A 115 -4.65 18.57 8.65
C GLU A 115 -5.90 18.14 7.88
N ALA A 116 -6.14 18.68 6.69
CA ALA A 116 -7.26 18.28 5.84
C ALA A 116 -7.19 16.79 5.43
N ILE A 117 -5.99 16.25 5.19
CA ILE A 117 -5.80 14.83 4.93
C ILE A 117 -6.21 13.99 6.14
N ALA A 118 -5.76 14.36 7.34
CA ALA A 118 -6.11 13.67 8.57
C ALA A 118 -7.63 13.74 8.85
N GLU A 119 -8.26 14.89 8.62
CA GLU A 119 -9.70 15.07 8.72
C GLU A 119 -10.47 14.20 7.72
N GLY A 120 -9.99 14.08 6.48
CA GLY A 120 -10.59 13.22 5.48
C GLY A 120 -10.51 11.74 5.84
N PHE A 121 -9.39 11.27 6.39
CA PHE A 121 -9.30 9.91 6.92
C PHE A 121 -10.30 9.66 8.06
N GLU A 122 -10.44 10.58 9.01
CA GLU A 122 -11.42 10.49 10.10
C GLU A 122 -12.87 10.55 9.60
N LYS A 123 -13.14 11.34 8.55
CA LYS A 123 -14.44 11.37 7.89
C LYS A 123 -14.77 10.01 7.27
N ILE A 124 -13.83 9.40 6.56
CA ILE A 124 -14.01 8.07 5.96
C ILE A 124 -14.25 7.04 7.06
N ARG A 125 -13.45 7.05 8.13
CA ARG A 125 -13.61 6.14 9.27
C ARG A 125 -15.01 6.21 9.89
N ARG A 126 -15.52 7.42 10.15
CA ARG A 126 -16.89 7.64 10.69
C ARG A 126 -18.00 7.13 9.78
N ASN A 127 -17.75 6.99 8.48
CA ASN A 127 -18.73 6.58 7.49
C ASN A 127 -18.41 5.20 6.86
N ALA A 128 -17.48 4.45 7.44
CA ALA A 128 -16.92 3.26 6.79
C ALA A 128 -17.97 2.17 6.51
N SER A 129 -18.90 1.95 7.43
CA SER A 129 -20.05 1.05 7.22
C SER A 129 -20.92 1.38 6.01
N LEU A 130 -21.04 2.66 5.62
CA LEU A 130 -21.82 3.08 4.44
C LEU A 130 -21.09 2.79 3.12
N LEU A 131 -19.77 2.68 3.15
CA LEU A 131 -18.92 2.49 1.97
C LEU A 131 -18.81 1.01 1.55
N LYS A 132 -19.17 0.07 2.41
CA LYS A 132 -19.07 -1.39 2.14
C LYS A 132 -20.02 -1.91 1.05
N ASN A 133 -21.06 -1.15 0.72
CA ASN A 133 -22.15 -1.59 -0.15
C ASN A 133 -22.21 -0.84 -1.50
N GLN A 134 -21.12 -0.18 -1.89
CA GLN A 134 -20.99 0.57 -3.13
C GLN A 134 -20.04 -0.13 -4.11
#